data_AF-A0A967GTC3-F1
#
_entry.id   AF-A0A967GTC3-F1
#
_cell.length_a   1.000
_cell.length_b   1.000
_cell.length_c   1.000
_cell.angle_alpha   90.00
_cell.angle_beta   90.00
_cell.angle_gamma   90.00
#
_symmetry.space_group_name_H-M   'P 1'
#
loop_
_entity.id
_entity.type
_entity.pdbx_description
1 polymer ?
#
loop_
_entity_poly.entity_id
_entity_poly.type
_entity_poly.pdbx_seq_one_letter_code
_entity_poly.pdbx_strand_id
1 'polypeptide(L)' 'DHMGDCACHIDLVSDGSDESIWLWLRYYADQSTRLEWAAEFPGEMIPEHLDPPHDRDRHLPSR' A
#
# COMPACT_ATOMS: atom_id res chain seq x y z
N ASP A 1 -12.38 29.67 -18.32
CA ASP A 1 -12.08 28.93 -17.09
C ASP A 1 -11.67 27.52 -17.49
N HIS A 2 -10.38 27.22 -17.53
CA HIS A 2 -9.83 25.91 -17.91
C HIS A 2 -9.68 25.10 -16.61
N MET A 3 -10.71 24.35 -16.22
CA MET A 3 -10.49 23.18 -15.36
C MET A 3 -9.68 22.19 -16.21
N GLY A 4 -8.37 22.16 -15.98
CA GLY A 4 -7.51 21.14 -16.56
C GLY A 4 -8.03 19.77 -16.17
N ASP A 5 -8.09 18.87 -17.15
CA ASP A 5 -8.44 17.47 -16.96
C ASP A 5 -7.43 16.85 -16.00
N CYS A 6 -7.77 16.82 -14.70
CA CYS A 6 -7.03 16.07 -13.72
C CYS A 6 -7.38 14.61 -13.97
N ALA A 7 -6.49 13.87 -14.63
CA ALA A 7 -6.55 12.42 -14.69
C ALA A 7 -6.32 11.83 -13.28
N CYS A 8 -7.32 11.95 -12.42
CA CYS A 8 -7.32 11.34 -11.10
C CYS A 8 -7.74 9.88 -11.24
N HIS A 9 -6.82 8.96 -10.91
CA HIS A 9 -7.17 7.56 -10.74
C HIS A 9 -8.09 7.47 -9.51
N ILE A 10 -9.31 6.98 -9.71
CA ILE A 10 -10.20 6.65 -8.59
C ILE A 10 -9.76 5.26 -8.13
N ASP A 11 -8.99 5.19 -7.05
CA ASP A 11 -8.74 3.93 -6.38
C ASP A 11 -9.99 3.54 -5.57
N LEU A 12 -10.69 2.51 -6.03
CA LEU A 12 -11.94 2.03 -5.41
C LEU A 12 -11.69 1.10 -4.22
N VAL A 13 -10.43 0.75 -3.95
CA VAL A 13 -10.04 -0.31 -3.01
C VAL A 13 -9.32 0.26 -1.78
N SER A 14 -8.65 1.40 -1.93
CA SER A 14 -7.95 2.15 -0.91
C SER A 14 -8.56 3.52 -0.80
N ASP A 15 -9.01 3.87 0.39
CA ASP A 15 -9.48 5.22 0.71
C ASP A 15 -8.32 6.19 1.03
N GLY A 16 -7.08 5.71 0.97
CA GLY A 16 -5.89 6.50 1.26
C GLY A 16 -5.71 6.87 2.73
N SER A 17 -6.51 6.31 3.64
CA SER A 17 -6.38 6.54 5.08
C SER A 17 -5.14 5.86 5.66
N ASP A 18 -4.65 6.38 6.78
CA ASP A 18 -3.54 5.80 7.54
C ASP A 18 -3.82 4.35 7.94
N GLU A 19 -5.08 3.99 8.24
CA GLU A 19 -5.47 2.61 8.57
C GLU A 19 -5.25 1.65 7.38
N SER A 20 -5.62 2.09 6.17
CA SER A 20 -5.43 1.32 4.93
C SER A 20 -3.95 1.17 4.59
N ILE A 21 -3.16 2.23 4.75
CA ILE A 21 -1.71 2.20 4.58
C ILE A 21 -1.07 1.27 5.60
N TRP A 22 -1.50 1.33 6.86
CA TRP A 22 -0.98 0.48 7.93
C TRP A 22 -1.28 -1.00 7.70
N LEU A 23 -2.50 -1.32 7.26
CA LEU A 23 -2.88 -2.68 6.90
C LEU A 23 -2.05 -3.20 5.72
N TRP A 24 -1.80 -2.34 4.73
CA TRP A 24 -0.97 -2.67 3.58
C TRP A 24 0.49 -2.92 3.95
N LEU A 25 1.11 -2.03 4.75
CA LEU A 25 2.48 -2.19 5.26
C LEU A 25 2.65 -3.45 6.11
N ARG A 26 1.60 -3.84 6.84
CA ARG A 26 1.60 -5.01 7.71
C ARG A 26 1.51 -6.33 6.95
N TYR A 27 0.68 -6.43 5.91
CA TYR A 27 0.35 -7.73 5.31
C TYR A 27 0.80 -7.93 3.85
N TYR A 28 1.10 -6.86 3.13
CA TYR A 28 1.29 -6.93 1.68
C TYR A 28 2.58 -6.25 1.19
N ALA A 29 3.14 -5.31 1.94
CA ALA A 29 4.36 -4.62 1.54
C ALA A 29 5.61 -5.47 1.81
N ASP A 30 6.39 -5.73 0.76
CA ASP A 30 7.69 -6.37 0.87
C ASP A 30 8.70 -5.52 1.66
N GLN A 31 9.81 -6.16 2.04
CA GLN A 31 10.85 -5.53 2.84
C GLN A 31 11.47 -4.30 2.16
N SER A 32 11.69 -4.32 0.84
CA SER A 32 12.24 -3.16 0.10
C SER A 32 11.30 -1.96 0.20
N THR A 33 10.03 -2.18 -0.10
CA THR A 33 8.99 -1.16 -0.06
C THR A 33 8.84 -0.55 1.33
N ARG A 34 8.93 -1.37 2.38
CA ARG A 34 8.93 -0.89 3.76
C ARG A 34 10.16 -0.04 4.11
N LEU A 35 11.34 -0.37 3.59
CA LEU A 35 12.54 0.43 3.81
C LEU A 35 12.46 1.77 3.07
N GLU A 36 11.92 1.77 1.86
CA GLU A 36 11.63 3.00 1.09
C GLU A 36 10.65 3.89 1.87
N TRP A 37 9.56 3.31 2.39
CA TRP A 37 8.61 4.04 3.23
C TRP A 37 9.27 4.65 4.47
N ALA A 38 10.16 3.91 5.13
CA ALA A 38 10.91 4.40 6.30
C ALA A 38 11.82 5.59 5.96
N ALA A 39 12.40 5.58 4.76
CA ALA A 39 13.28 6.64 4.29
C ALA A 39 12.51 7.90 3.88
N GLU A 40 11.35 7.72 3.24
CA GLU A 40 10.47 8.82 2.81
C GLU A 40 9.73 9.46 3.99
N PHE A 41 9.38 8.66 5.01
CA PHE A 41 8.64 9.10 6.19
C PHE A 41 9.36 8.72 7.50
N PRO A 42 10.48 9.39 7.83
CA PRO A 42 11.37 9.02 8.95
C PRO A 42 10.80 9.24 10.37
N GLY A 43 9.49 9.41 10.52
CA GLY A 43 8.78 9.50 11.80
C GLY A 43 7.53 8.61 11.90
N GLU A 44 7.17 7.93 10.81
CA GLU A 44 6.04 7.01 10.77
C GLU A 44 6.43 5.67 11.42
N MET A 45 5.56 5.14 12.27
CA MET A 45 5.76 3.80 12.83
C MET A 45 5.36 2.75 11.80
N ILE A 46 6.34 2.05 11.26
CA ILE A 46 6.10 0.93 10.34
C ILE A 46 5.76 -0.32 11.17
N PRO A 47 4.59 -0.94 10.94
CA PRO A 47 4.23 -2.16 11.65
C PRO A 47 5.17 -3.33 11.30
N GLU A 48 5.24 -4.31 12.21
CA GLU A 48 5.87 -5.59 11.88
C GLU A 48 5.10 -6.26 10.73
N HIS A 49 5.83 -6.80 9.77
CA HIS A 49 5.22 -7.53 8.66
C HIS A 49 4.75 -8.91 9.13
N LEU A 50 3.52 -9.25 8.78
CA LEU A 50 2.88 -10.53 9.03
C LEU A 50 2.40 -11.13 7.72
N ASP A 51 2.47 -12.46 7.61
CA ASP A 51 1.83 -13.16 6.50
C ASP A 51 0.32 -12.86 6.48
N PRO A 52 -0.24 -12.55 5.29
CA PRO A 52 -1.65 -12.26 5.17
C PRO A 52 -2.51 -13.47 5.61
N PRO A 53 -3.63 -13.24 6.31
CA PRO A 53 -4.50 -14.33 6.78
C PRO A 53 -5.17 -15.10 5.63
N HIS A 54 -5.22 -14.50 4.44
CA HIS A 54 -5.76 -15.10 3.24
C HIS A 54 -4.71 -15.06 2.14
N ASP A 55 -4.38 -16.24 1.63
CA ASP A 55 -3.55 -16.44 0.46
C ASP A 55 -4.36 -16.10 -0.80
N ARG A 56 -4.61 -14.80 -1.00
CA ARG A 56 -5.35 -14.24 -2.14
C ARG A 56 -4.64 -14.54 -3.46
N ASP A 57 -3.32 -14.63 -3.39
CA ASP A 57 -2.44 -14.64 -4.56
C ASP A 57 -2.19 -16.06 -5.09
N ARG A 58 -2.68 -17.11 -4.42
CA ARG A 58 -2.56 -18.52 -4.85
C ARG A 58 -3.08 -18.87 -6.24
N HIS A 59 -4.02 -18.08 -6.74
CA HIS A 59 -4.61 -18.29 -8.06
C HIS A 59 -4.03 -17.33 -9.11
N LEU A 60 -3.12 -16.44 -8.72
CA LEU A 60 -2.44 -15.58 -9.67
C LEU A 60 -1.47 -16.43 -10.50
N PRO A 61 -1.47 -16.26 -11.83
CA PRO A 61 -0.47 -16.91 -12.66
C PRO A 61 0.92 -16.46 -12.24
N SER A 62 1.82 -17.42 -12.07
CA SER A 62 3.24 -17.15 -11.82
C SER A 62 3.80 -16.36 -13.00
N ARG A 63 4.55 -15.30 -12.71
CA ARG A 63 5.17 -14.43 -13.70
C ARG A 63 6.40 -15.07 -14.33
#